data_AF-A0A6G7ZIH6-F1
#
_entry.id   AF-A0A6G7ZIH6-F1
#
_cell.length_a   1.000
_cell.length_b   1.000
_cell.length_c   1.000
_cell.angle_alpha   90.00
_cell.angle_beta   90.00
_cell.angle_gamma   90.00
#
_symmetry.space_group_name_H-M   'P 1'
#
loop_
_entity.id
_entity.type
_entity.pdbx_description
1 polymer ?
#
loop_
_entity_poly.entity_id
_entity_poly.type
_entity_poly.pdbx_seq_one_letter_code
_entity_poly.pdbx_strand_id
1 'polypeptide(L)'
;MKAEVATAVEEEKKDLVKLQADREEAVAKSEDTTNLDNRILKKKKDIAELEKVQSGVIIENGGLEEGDAPAWVRGIVANAQADPEMAVFKVQDAASKYSWALIPLSLPFMWLLFPFSRKYHLYDHAVFVTYSLSFMMGLAILGGLLVAAGYSGVAGFLFFVPPFHIYRQLKGAYNLSRLSALLRTILLLIFAFIVLVLFSALMVAMGLFE
;
A
#
# COMPACT_ATOMS: atom_id res chain seq x y z
N MET A 1 -3.43 20.28 -22.58
CA MET A 1 -3.36 20.19 -21.10
C MET A 1 -2.45 21.24 -20.44
N LYS A 2 -1.11 21.16 -20.46
CA LYS A 2 -0.25 22.15 -19.76
C LYS A 2 -0.41 23.60 -20.24
N ALA A 3 -0.56 23.79 -21.55
CA ALA A 3 -0.78 25.12 -22.14
C ALA A 3 -2.16 25.71 -21.79
N GLU A 4 -3.20 24.86 -21.69
CA GLU A 4 -4.56 25.29 -21.31
C GLU A 4 -4.63 25.67 -19.83
N VAL A 5 -3.96 24.91 -18.95
CA VAL A 5 -3.86 25.22 -17.52
C VAL A 5 -3.09 26.52 -17.29
N ALA A 6 -2.01 26.77 -18.04
CA ALA A 6 -1.25 28.01 -17.97
C ALA A 6 -2.10 29.24 -18.32
N THR A 7 -2.94 29.14 -19.35
CA THR A 7 -3.86 30.22 -19.73
C THR A 7 -4.93 30.45 -18.66
N ALA A 8 -5.47 29.39 -18.06
CA ALA A 8 -6.46 29.50 -16.98
C ALA A 8 -5.89 30.17 -15.70
N VAL A 9 -4.64 29.85 -15.33
CA VAL A 9 -3.96 30.49 -14.18
C VAL A 9 -3.80 32.00 -14.39
N GLU A 10 -3.41 32.42 -15.59
CA GLU A 10 -3.22 33.83 -15.91
C GLU A 10 -4.53 34.62 -15.94
N GLU A 11 -5.63 33.99 -16.35
CA GLU A 11 -6.97 34.61 -16.30
C GLU A 11 -7.44 34.79 -14.85
N GLU A 12 -7.29 33.77 -14.01
CA GLU A 12 -7.66 33.84 -12.59
C GLU A 12 -6.82 34.87 -11.81
N LYS A 13 -5.52 35.00 -12.12
CA LYS A 13 -4.66 36.04 -11.54
C LYS A 13 -5.11 37.46 -11.90
N LYS A 14 -5.56 37.68 -13.14
CA LYS A 14 -6.08 39.00 -13.56
C LYS A 14 -7.36 39.36 -12.80
N ASP A 15 -8.22 38.38 -12.57
CA ASP A 15 -9.44 38.58 -11.79
C ASP A 15 -9.16 38.79 -10.30
N LEU A 16 -8.13 38.14 -9.76
CA LEU A 16 -7.68 38.37 -8.39
C LEU A 16 -7.20 39.82 -8.20
N VAL A 17 -6.43 40.36 -9.16
CA VAL A 17 -5.96 41.76 -9.11
C VAL A 17 -7.12 42.75 -9.15
N LYS A 18 -8.14 42.50 -9.97
CA LYS A 18 -9.35 43.34 -10.01
C LYS A 18 -10.08 43.35 -8.66
N LEU A 19 -10.28 42.17 -8.05
CA LEU A 19 -10.93 42.09 -6.74
C LEU A 19 -10.13 42.74 -5.61
N GLN A 20 -8.80 42.73 -5.70
CA GLN A 20 -7.93 43.45 -4.78
C GLN A 20 -8.05 44.97 -4.95
N ALA A 21 -8.14 45.46 -6.18
CA ALA A 21 -8.39 46.88 -6.46
C ALA A 21 -9.78 47.31 -5.95
N ASP A 22 -10.83 46.51 -6.19
CA ASP A 22 -12.19 46.77 -5.69
C ASP A 22 -12.22 46.81 -4.15
N ARG A 23 -11.42 45.96 -3.50
CA ARG A 23 -11.25 45.95 -2.05
C ARG A 23 -10.56 47.22 -1.56
N GLU A 24 -9.48 47.66 -2.21
CA GLU A 24 -8.76 48.89 -1.85
C GLU A 24 -9.67 50.13 -1.99
N GLU A 25 -10.52 50.16 -3.01
CA GLU A 25 -11.54 51.21 -3.19
C GLU A 25 -12.63 51.16 -2.10
N ALA A 26 -13.10 49.96 -1.74
CA ALA A 26 -14.07 49.78 -0.65
C ALA A 26 -13.49 50.19 0.72
N VAL A 27 -12.21 49.89 0.98
CA VAL A 27 -11.50 50.34 2.20
C VAL A 27 -11.38 51.87 2.22
N ALA A 28 -11.04 52.50 1.08
CA ALA A 28 -10.96 53.95 0.98
C ALA A 28 -12.32 54.65 1.22
N LYS A 29 -13.43 53.95 0.93
CA LYS A 29 -14.81 54.40 1.18
C LYS A 29 -15.37 53.97 2.54
N SER A 30 -14.59 53.27 3.38
CA SER A 30 -15.03 52.70 4.67
C SER A 30 -16.22 51.74 4.56
N GLU A 31 -16.31 51.00 3.46
CA GLU A 31 -17.35 49.98 3.22
C GLU A 31 -16.92 48.59 3.75
N ASP A 32 -17.89 47.70 3.98
CA ASP A 32 -17.63 46.35 4.48
C ASP A 32 -16.92 45.48 3.41
N THR A 33 -15.68 45.07 3.71
CA THR A 33 -14.85 44.27 2.80
C THR A 33 -14.97 42.76 2.99
N THR A 34 -15.77 42.30 3.95
CA THR A 34 -15.83 40.88 4.35
C THR A 34 -16.17 39.95 3.17
N ASN A 35 -17.06 40.38 2.28
CA ASN A 35 -17.42 39.60 1.09
C ASN A 35 -16.28 39.54 0.07
N LEU A 36 -15.57 40.66 -0.13
CA LEU A 36 -14.43 40.75 -1.03
C LEU A 36 -13.25 39.94 -0.50
N ASP A 37 -13.00 39.98 0.81
CA ASP A 37 -11.97 39.19 1.48
C ASP A 37 -12.18 37.68 1.26
N ASN A 38 -13.41 37.19 1.45
CA ASN A 38 -13.75 35.79 1.21
C ASN A 38 -13.57 35.37 -0.27
N ARG A 39 -13.92 36.26 -1.20
CA ARG A 39 -13.76 36.01 -2.65
C ARG A 39 -12.29 35.99 -3.06
N ILE A 40 -11.48 36.89 -2.52
CA ILE A 40 -10.02 36.93 -2.72
C ILE A 40 -9.37 35.66 -2.17
N LEU A 41 -9.75 35.22 -0.98
CA LEU A 41 -9.24 33.98 -0.39
C LEU A 41 -9.56 32.76 -1.25
N LYS A 42 -10.80 32.66 -1.74
CA LYS A 42 -11.22 31.57 -2.63
C LYS A 42 -10.41 31.56 -3.93
N LYS A 43 -10.29 32.69 -4.62
CA LYS A 43 -9.51 32.77 -5.86
C LYS A 43 -8.02 32.49 -5.66
N LYS A 44 -7.43 32.95 -4.56
CA LYS A 44 -6.03 32.59 -4.22
C LYS A 44 -5.85 31.08 -4.07
N LYS A 45 -6.82 30.39 -3.47
CA LYS A 45 -6.80 28.93 -3.33
C LYS A 45 -6.90 28.23 -4.69
N ASP A 46 -7.83 28.67 -5.53
CA ASP A 46 -8.06 28.10 -6.86
C ASP A 46 -6.82 28.28 -7.78
N ILE A 47 -6.15 29.44 -7.72
CA ILE A 47 -4.90 29.71 -8.44
C ILE A 47 -3.78 28.79 -7.95
N ALA A 48 -3.63 28.63 -6.63
CA ALA A 48 -2.59 27.76 -6.06
C ALA A 48 -2.78 26.29 -6.48
N GLU A 49 -4.03 25.84 -6.61
CA GLU A 49 -4.35 24.48 -7.10
C GLU A 49 -3.98 24.32 -8.58
N LEU A 50 -4.32 25.29 -9.42
CA LEU A 50 -3.99 25.26 -10.85
C LEU A 50 -2.47 25.36 -11.11
N GLU A 51 -1.72 26.13 -10.32
CA GLU A 51 -0.26 26.22 -10.38
C GLU A 51 0.42 24.89 -9.99
N LYS A 52 -0.15 24.16 -9.02
CA LYS A 52 0.31 22.79 -8.67
C LYS A 52 0.10 21.80 -9.82
N VAL A 53 -1.02 21.90 -10.54
CA VAL A 53 -1.28 21.10 -11.75
C VAL A 53 -0.30 21.44 -12.88
N GLN A 54 0.04 22.71 -13.04
CA GLN A 54 0.97 23.20 -14.07
C GLN A 54 2.42 22.74 -13.81
N SER A 55 2.86 22.73 -12.55
CA SER A 55 4.22 22.33 -12.15
C SER A 55 4.50 20.83 -12.30
N GLY A 56 3.48 20.02 -12.61
CA GLY A 56 3.64 18.58 -12.79
C GLY A 56 3.80 17.82 -11.48
N VAL A 57 3.46 18.44 -10.35
CA VAL A 57 3.27 17.76 -9.08
C VAL A 57 1.99 16.94 -9.20
N ILE A 58 2.13 15.72 -9.70
CA ILE A 58 1.04 14.76 -9.82
C ILE A 58 0.74 14.21 -8.42
N ILE A 59 -0.43 14.61 -7.91
CA ILE A 59 -1.15 14.13 -6.73
C ILE A 59 -0.55 14.56 -5.37
N GLU A 60 -0.86 15.79 -4.98
CA GLU A 60 -1.16 16.12 -3.59
C GLU A 60 -2.68 16.35 -3.49
N ASN A 61 -3.45 15.26 -3.56
CA ASN A 61 -4.81 15.08 -3.00
C ASN A 61 -5.46 13.78 -3.52
N GLY A 62 -4.81 12.66 -3.23
CA GLY A 62 -5.51 11.47 -2.71
C GLY A 62 -5.42 11.44 -1.18
N GLY A 63 -5.23 12.61 -0.57
CA GLY A 63 -5.07 12.78 0.86
C GLY A 63 -6.43 12.64 1.53
N LEU A 64 -6.54 11.62 2.37
CA LEU A 64 -7.32 11.71 3.60
C LEU A 64 -7.15 13.13 4.15
N GLU A 65 -8.27 13.80 4.43
CA GLU A 65 -8.31 15.21 4.85
C GLU A 65 -7.18 15.53 5.84
N GLU A 66 -6.63 16.74 5.76
CA GLU A 66 -5.55 17.26 6.64
C GLU A 66 -5.84 17.13 8.16
N GLY A 67 -7.05 16.71 8.55
CA GLY A 67 -7.46 16.38 9.92
C GLY A 67 -7.62 14.89 10.27
N ASP A 68 -7.62 13.94 9.33
CA ASP A 68 -8.17 12.58 9.59
C ASP A 68 -7.13 11.45 9.66
N ALA A 69 -5.95 11.60 9.05
CA ALA A 69 -4.92 10.57 9.11
C ALA A 69 -4.00 10.76 10.34
N PRO A 70 -3.75 9.70 11.14
CA PRO A 70 -2.79 9.76 12.23
C PRO A 70 -1.40 10.22 11.76
N ALA A 71 -0.69 10.99 12.60
CA ALA A 71 0.62 11.58 12.26
C ALA A 71 1.65 10.54 11.76
N TRP A 72 1.61 9.31 12.28
CA TRP A 72 2.51 8.23 11.86
C TRP A 72 2.29 7.79 10.41
N VAL A 73 1.04 7.84 9.90
CA VAL A 73 0.73 7.50 8.50
C VAL A 73 1.29 8.57 7.56
N ARG A 74 1.15 9.85 7.93
CA ARG A 74 1.68 10.97 7.14
C ARG A 74 3.20 10.91 7.03
N GLY A 75 3.90 10.55 8.11
CA GLY A 75 5.35 10.36 8.11
C GLY A 75 5.81 9.26 7.14
N ILE A 76 5.12 8.12 7.14
CA ILE A 76 5.42 7.00 6.22
C ILE A 76 5.25 7.43 4.75
N VAL A 77 4.16 8.12 4.43
CA VAL A 77 3.88 8.56 3.04
C VAL A 77 4.89 9.62 2.58
N ALA A 78 5.23 10.59 3.44
CA ALA A 78 6.22 11.60 3.13
C ALA A 78 7.60 10.99 2.88
N ASN A 79 8.02 10.02 3.73
CA ASN A 79 9.28 9.31 3.56
C ASN A 79 9.31 8.49 2.25
N ALA A 80 8.20 7.84 1.89
CA ALA A 80 8.11 7.08 0.64
C ALA A 80 8.22 7.97 -0.61
N GLN A 81 7.70 9.20 -0.55
CA GLN A 81 7.71 10.14 -1.68
C GLN A 81 9.04 10.89 -1.81
N ALA A 82 9.74 11.13 -0.71
CA ALA A 82 11.01 11.85 -0.72
C ALA A 82 12.12 11.09 -1.45
N ASP A 83 12.22 9.77 -1.23
CA ASP A 83 13.18 8.91 -1.91
C ASP A 83 12.62 7.48 -2.11
N PRO A 84 12.01 7.21 -3.28
CA PRO A 84 11.42 5.91 -3.58
C PRO A 84 12.43 4.76 -3.62
N GLU A 85 13.69 5.00 -4.02
CA GLU A 85 14.70 3.95 -4.08
C GLU A 85 15.11 3.56 -2.66
N MET A 86 15.42 4.56 -1.83
CA MET A 86 15.75 4.35 -0.41
C MET A 86 14.60 3.68 0.36
N ALA A 87 13.35 4.08 0.05
CA ALA A 87 12.16 3.48 0.65
C ALA A 87 12.08 1.97 0.38
N VAL A 88 12.31 1.53 -0.87
CA VAL A 88 12.35 0.10 -1.21
C VAL A 88 13.46 -0.62 -0.44
N PHE A 89 14.65 -0.03 -0.36
CA PHE A 89 15.75 -0.62 0.40
C PHE A 89 15.42 -0.78 1.89
N LYS A 90 14.85 0.25 2.53
CA LYS A 90 14.43 0.17 3.93
C LYS A 90 13.36 -0.89 4.16
N VAL A 91 12.39 -1.03 3.26
CA VAL A 91 11.36 -2.08 3.34
C VAL A 91 11.96 -3.47 3.18
N GLN A 92 12.94 -3.66 2.28
CA GLN A 92 13.66 -4.93 2.12
C GLN A 92 14.50 -5.29 3.36
N ASP A 93 15.18 -4.30 3.94
CA ASP A 93 15.93 -4.47 5.18
C ASP A 93 15.02 -4.84 6.35
N ALA A 94 13.88 -4.14 6.51
CA ALA A 94 12.84 -4.50 7.48
C ALA A 94 12.29 -5.92 7.23
N ALA A 95 11.98 -6.28 5.98
CA ALA A 95 11.51 -7.62 5.60
C ALA A 95 12.49 -8.73 6.00
N SER A 96 13.78 -8.47 5.86
CA SER A 96 14.83 -9.41 6.23
C SER A 96 14.91 -9.56 7.76
N LYS A 97 14.96 -8.43 8.48
CA LYS A 97 15.05 -8.39 9.96
C LYS A 97 13.83 -8.99 10.65
N TYR A 98 12.62 -8.72 10.14
CA TYR A 98 11.36 -9.14 10.74
C TYR A 98 10.71 -10.34 10.04
N SER A 99 11.44 -11.05 9.17
CA SER A 99 10.97 -12.26 8.49
C SER A 99 10.40 -13.32 9.45
N TRP A 100 10.95 -13.42 10.67
CA TRP A 100 10.46 -14.31 11.71
C TRP A 100 9.02 -14.02 12.14
N ALA A 101 8.53 -12.78 12.01
CA ALA A 101 7.18 -12.37 12.40
C ALA A 101 6.09 -13.01 11.52
N LEU A 102 6.45 -13.50 10.34
CA LEU A 102 5.53 -14.16 9.43
C LEU A 102 5.04 -15.52 9.99
N ILE A 103 5.86 -16.17 10.82
CA ILE A 103 5.49 -17.41 11.51
C ILE A 103 4.36 -17.17 12.54
N PRO A 104 4.53 -16.34 13.59
CA PRO A 104 3.47 -16.09 14.55
C PRO A 104 2.24 -15.43 13.93
N LEU A 105 2.41 -14.62 12.88
CA LEU A 105 1.30 -14.00 12.15
C LEU A 105 0.42 -15.04 11.43
N SER A 106 0.98 -16.13 10.93
CA SER A 106 0.24 -17.16 10.18
C SER A 106 -0.38 -18.26 11.05
N LEU A 107 0.13 -18.48 12.27
CA LEU A 107 -0.44 -19.43 13.24
C LEU A 107 -1.95 -19.27 13.51
N PRO A 108 -2.49 -18.07 13.80
CA PRO A 108 -3.92 -17.93 14.07
C PRO A 108 -4.77 -18.34 12.85
N PHE A 109 -4.29 -18.08 11.63
CA PHE A 109 -4.98 -18.48 10.42
C PHE A 109 -4.95 -19.99 10.19
N MET A 110 -3.82 -20.65 10.51
CA MET A 110 -3.74 -22.11 10.48
C MET A 110 -4.68 -22.75 11.50
N TRP A 111 -4.75 -22.20 12.70
CA TRP A 111 -5.67 -22.66 13.74
C TRP A 111 -7.14 -22.53 13.29
N LEU A 112 -7.48 -21.45 12.57
CA LEU A 112 -8.82 -21.20 12.04
C LEU A 112 -9.27 -22.24 10.99
N LEU A 113 -8.35 -22.99 10.36
CA LEU A 113 -8.69 -24.11 9.46
C LEU A 113 -9.18 -25.36 10.20
N PHE A 114 -8.81 -25.49 11.48
CA PHE A 114 -9.11 -26.62 12.34
C PHE A 114 -9.67 -26.15 13.69
N PRO A 115 -10.77 -25.39 13.67
CA PRO A 115 -11.29 -24.81 14.89
C PRO A 115 -11.68 -25.95 15.84
N PHE A 116 -11.19 -25.87 17.09
CA PHE A 116 -11.53 -26.77 18.19
C PHE A 116 -11.15 -28.25 18.01
N SER A 117 -10.25 -28.61 17.09
CA SER A 117 -9.76 -29.99 17.00
C SER A 117 -8.72 -30.27 18.08
N ARG A 118 -9.04 -31.14 19.05
CA ARG A 118 -8.06 -31.63 20.05
C ARG A 118 -6.93 -32.47 19.47
N LYS A 119 -7.01 -32.83 18.18
CA LYS A 119 -6.07 -33.69 17.48
C LYS A 119 -4.82 -32.95 16.97
N TYR A 120 -4.92 -31.64 16.72
CA TYR A 120 -3.86 -30.86 16.08
C TYR A 120 -3.38 -29.77 17.03
N HIS A 121 -2.08 -29.78 17.33
CA HIS A 121 -1.49 -28.83 18.26
C HIS A 121 -0.94 -27.60 17.52
N LEU A 122 -0.78 -26.48 18.24
CA LEU A 122 -0.14 -25.28 17.69
C LEU A 122 1.27 -25.54 17.15
N TYR A 123 1.99 -26.50 17.75
CA TYR A 123 3.29 -26.95 17.25
C TYR A 123 3.19 -27.51 15.83
N ASP A 124 2.21 -28.37 15.55
CA ASP A 124 2.02 -28.96 14.21
C ASP A 124 1.74 -27.87 13.16
N HIS A 125 0.96 -26.86 13.54
CA HIS A 125 0.69 -25.70 12.68
C HIS A 125 1.95 -24.88 12.43
N ALA A 126 2.80 -24.68 13.45
CA ALA A 126 4.06 -23.95 13.30
C ALA A 126 5.02 -24.66 12.35
N VAL A 127 5.17 -25.99 12.51
CA VAL A 127 6.00 -26.81 11.62
C VAL A 127 5.45 -26.81 10.19
N PHE A 128 4.13 -26.85 10.02
CA PHE A 128 3.51 -26.75 8.71
C PHE A 128 3.83 -25.43 8.00
N VAL A 129 3.68 -24.31 8.72
CA VAL A 129 3.96 -22.97 8.22
C VAL A 129 5.41 -22.84 7.80
N THR A 130 6.36 -23.23 8.65
CA THR A 130 7.79 -23.08 8.34
C THR A 130 8.19 -23.91 7.13
N TYR A 131 7.66 -25.13 7.00
CA TYR A 131 7.88 -25.95 5.80
C TYR A 131 7.33 -25.30 4.53
N SER A 132 6.11 -24.73 4.61
CA SER A 132 5.50 -24.02 3.49
C SER A 132 6.33 -22.79 3.10
N LEU A 133 6.86 -22.04 4.07
CA LEU A 133 7.69 -20.86 3.80
C LEU A 133 9.02 -21.22 3.14
N SER A 134 9.69 -22.27 3.61
CA SER A 134 10.91 -22.78 2.98
C SER A 134 10.66 -23.18 1.52
N PHE A 135 9.54 -23.85 1.24
CA PHE A 135 9.17 -24.20 -0.13
C PHE A 135 8.92 -22.96 -1.00
N MET A 136 8.17 -21.97 -0.49
CA MET A 136 7.88 -20.74 -1.22
C MET A 136 9.14 -19.92 -1.49
N MET A 137 10.08 -19.86 -0.54
CA MET A 137 11.38 -19.22 -0.75
C MET A 137 12.20 -19.95 -1.82
N GLY A 138 12.22 -21.29 -1.79
CA GLY A 138 12.85 -22.08 -2.85
C GLY A 138 12.24 -21.84 -4.23
N LEU A 139 10.91 -21.73 -4.31
CA LEU A 139 10.18 -21.40 -5.53
C LEU A 139 10.54 -20.01 -6.05
N ALA A 140 10.63 -19.02 -5.17
CA ALA A 140 11.01 -17.65 -5.51
C ALA A 140 12.46 -17.57 -6.04
N ILE A 141 13.40 -18.26 -5.36
CA ILE A 141 14.79 -18.36 -5.81
C ILE A 141 14.87 -19.03 -7.19
N LEU A 142 14.17 -20.15 -7.37
CA LEU A 142 14.12 -20.84 -8.67
C LEU A 142 13.54 -19.94 -9.77
N GLY A 143 12.47 -19.21 -9.47
CA GLY A 143 11.89 -18.24 -10.40
C GLY A 143 12.87 -17.13 -10.78
N GLY A 144 13.58 -16.56 -9.81
CA GLY A 144 14.62 -15.56 -10.03
C GLY A 144 15.75 -16.08 -10.92
N LEU A 145 16.21 -17.31 -10.69
CA LEU A 145 17.22 -17.96 -11.52
C LEU A 145 16.75 -18.19 -12.96
N LEU A 146 15.50 -18.63 -13.15
CA LEU A 146 14.92 -18.80 -14.49
C LEU A 146 14.82 -17.48 -15.25
N VAL A 147 14.39 -16.41 -14.59
CA VAL A 147 14.34 -15.06 -15.19
C VAL A 147 15.75 -14.59 -15.57
N ALA A 148 16.72 -14.75 -14.67
CA ALA A 148 18.12 -14.39 -14.94
C ALA A 148 18.73 -15.19 -16.11
N ALA A 149 18.29 -16.44 -16.31
CA ALA A 149 18.69 -17.30 -17.41
C ALA A 149 17.91 -17.06 -18.72
N GLY A 150 16.99 -16.08 -18.76
CA GLY A 150 16.21 -15.74 -19.95
C GLY A 150 14.92 -16.56 -20.15
N TYR A 151 14.56 -17.43 -19.21
CA TYR A 151 13.36 -18.29 -19.26
C TYR A 151 12.17 -17.67 -18.51
N SER A 152 11.89 -16.38 -18.73
CA SER A 152 10.81 -15.66 -18.05
C SER A 152 9.43 -16.28 -18.26
N GLY A 153 9.15 -16.81 -19.46
CA GLY A 153 7.91 -17.53 -19.75
C GLY A 153 7.74 -18.80 -18.90
N VAL A 154 8.84 -19.52 -18.64
CA VAL A 154 8.82 -20.71 -17.78
C VAL A 154 8.64 -20.32 -16.31
N ALA A 155 9.31 -19.25 -15.87
CA ALA A 155 9.17 -18.72 -14.52
C ALA A 155 7.71 -18.36 -14.18
N GLY A 156 6.95 -17.84 -15.15
CA GLY A 156 5.53 -17.54 -14.99
C GLY A 156 4.67 -18.75 -14.59
N PHE A 157 5.01 -19.96 -15.08
CA PHE A 157 4.26 -21.18 -14.72
C PHE A 157 4.45 -21.59 -13.26
N LEU A 158 5.50 -21.12 -12.58
CA LEU A 158 5.69 -21.38 -11.15
C LEU A 158 4.54 -20.84 -10.30
N PHE A 159 3.80 -19.82 -10.78
CA PHE A 159 2.61 -19.30 -10.11
C PHE A 159 1.53 -20.37 -9.85
N PHE A 160 1.46 -21.41 -10.68
CA PHE A 160 0.48 -22.48 -10.52
C PHE A 160 0.93 -23.55 -9.51
N VAL A 161 2.19 -23.57 -9.09
CA VAL A 161 2.74 -24.60 -8.19
C VAL A 161 2.20 -24.49 -6.74
N PRO A 162 2.08 -23.30 -6.11
CA PRO A 162 1.64 -23.18 -4.72
C PRO A 162 0.28 -23.84 -4.42
N PRO A 163 -0.79 -23.67 -5.24
CA PRO A 163 -2.05 -24.39 -4.99
C PRO A 163 -1.90 -25.92 -4.91
N PHE A 164 -1.10 -26.52 -5.80
CA PHE A 164 -0.85 -27.96 -5.78
C PHE A 164 0.00 -28.39 -4.58
N HIS A 165 1.04 -27.60 -4.25
CA HIS A 165 1.90 -27.84 -3.09
C HIS A 165 1.08 -27.83 -1.81
N ILE A 166 0.31 -26.76 -1.56
CA ILE A 166 -0.49 -26.58 -0.35
C ILE A 166 -1.54 -27.68 -0.23
N TYR A 167 -2.21 -28.07 -1.33
CA TYR A 167 -3.15 -29.19 -1.30
C TYR A 167 -2.50 -30.50 -0.84
N ARG A 168 -1.37 -30.87 -1.44
CA ARG A 168 -0.67 -32.11 -1.11
C ARG A 168 -0.11 -32.08 0.32
N GLN A 169 0.47 -30.96 0.72
CA GLN A 169 1.02 -30.76 2.05
C GLN A 169 -0.07 -30.85 3.12
N LEU A 170 -1.20 -30.13 2.94
CA LEU A 170 -2.30 -30.10 3.89
C LEU A 170 -2.99 -31.46 4.01
N LYS A 171 -3.26 -32.11 2.87
CA LYS A 171 -3.87 -33.45 2.85
C LYS A 171 -2.99 -34.49 3.53
N GLY A 172 -1.68 -34.47 3.27
CA GLY A 172 -0.72 -35.41 3.83
C GLY A 172 -0.50 -35.19 5.33
N ALA A 173 -0.25 -33.95 5.75
CA ALA A 173 0.03 -33.61 7.14
C ALA A 173 -1.15 -33.90 8.07
N TYR A 174 -2.38 -33.61 7.62
CA TYR A 174 -3.58 -33.73 8.46
C TYR A 174 -4.43 -34.97 8.15
N ASN A 175 -3.99 -35.83 7.22
CA ASN A 175 -4.69 -37.03 6.74
C ASN A 175 -6.17 -36.78 6.39
N LEU A 176 -6.41 -35.79 5.52
CA LEU A 176 -7.76 -35.32 5.19
C LEU A 176 -8.38 -36.07 4.02
N SER A 177 -9.72 -36.15 4.01
CA SER A 177 -10.49 -36.60 2.85
C SER A 177 -10.36 -35.60 1.68
N ARG A 178 -10.61 -36.06 0.44
CA ARG A 178 -10.35 -35.25 -0.77
C ARG A 178 -11.10 -33.92 -0.79
N LEU A 179 -12.40 -33.92 -0.45
CA LEU A 179 -13.25 -32.73 -0.42
C LEU A 179 -12.86 -31.77 0.72
N SER A 180 -12.61 -32.34 1.90
CA SER A 180 -12.15 -31.60 3.09
C SER A 180 -10.82 -30.89 2.85
N ALA A 181 -9.89 -31.57 2.18
CA ALA A 181 -8.60 -31.01 1.79
C ALA A 181 -8.77 -29.86 0.79
N LEU A 182 -9.60 -30.02 -0.25
CA LEU A 182 -9.81 -28.97 -1.25
C LEU A 182 -10.40 -27.69 -0.63
N LEU A 183 -11.45 -27.81 0.18
CA LEU A 183 -12.09 -26.66 0.83
C LEU A 183 -11.11 -25.92 1.74
N ARG A 184 -10.33 -26.65 2.54
CA ARG A 184 -9.33 -26.03 3.42
C ARG A 184 -8.14 -25.47 2.65
N THR A 185 -7.77 -26.03 1.51
CA THR A 185 -6.74 -25.44 0.63
C THR A 185 -7.19 -24.09 0.08
N ILE A 186 -8.45 -23.96 -0.36
CA ILE A 186 -9.00 -22.67 -0.82
C ILE A 186 -8.94 -21.65 0.31
N LEU A 187 -9.38 -22.04 1.51
CA LEU A 187 -9.36 -21.17 2.69
C LEU A 187 -7.93 -20.78 3.09
N LEU A 188 -7.00 -21.73 3.06
CA LEU A 188 -5.58 -21.49 3.36
C LEU A 188 -4.92 -20.58 2.32
N LEU A 189 -5.27 -20.67 1.04
CA LEU A 189 -4.79 -19.73 0.01
C LEU A 189 -5.25 -18.31 0.32
N ILE A 190 -6.53 -18.11 0.66
CA ILE A 190 -7.06 -16.80 1.06
C ILE A 190 -6.30 -16.28 2.28
N PHE A 191 -6.12 -17.10 3.30
CA PHE A 191 -5.37 -16.72 4.49
C PHE A 191 -3.90 -16.40 4.21
N ALA A 192 -3.25 -17.14 3.31
CA ALA A 192 -1.88 -16.85 2.88
C ALA A 192 -1.79 -15.48 2.20
N PHE A 193 -2.75 -15.11 1.36
CA PHE A 193 -2.82 -13.76 0.77
C PHE A 193 -3.06 -12.68 1.83
N ILE A 194 -3.96 -12.91 2.80
CA ILE A 194 -4.20 -11.96 3.90
C ILE A 194 -2.92 -11.75 4.72
N VAL A 195 -2.26 -12.84 5.12
CA VAL A 195 -0.99 -12.79 5.87
C VAL A 195 0.08 -12.07 5.07
N LEU A 196 0.18 -12.32 3.76
CA LEU A 196 1.13 -11.64 2.88
C LEU A 196 0.88 -10.12 2.86
N VAL A 197 -0.37 -9.68 2.69
CA VAL A 197 -0.73 -8.25 2.71
C VAL A 197 -0.44 -7.63 4.07
N LEU A 198 -0.82 -8.29 5.16
CA LEU A 198 -0.56 -7.81 6.52
C LEU A 198 0.94 -7.71 6.81
N PHE A 199 1.72 -8.71 6.39
CA PHE A 199 3.16 -8.70 6.54
C PHE A 199 3.79 -7.59 5.71
N SER A 200 3.39 -7.42 4.44
CA SER A 200 3.87 -6.32 3.60
C SER A 200 3.54 -4.95 4.20
N ALA A 201 2.32 -4.76 4.71
CA ALA A 201 1.94 -3.52 5.39
C ALA A 201 2.79 -3.28 6.64
N LEU A 202 3.07 -4.32 7.43
CA LEU A 202 3.97 -4.26 8.57
C LEU A 202 5.39 -3.85 8.15
N MET A 203 5.92 -4.39 7.05
CA MET A 203 7.27 -4.07 6.58
C MET A 203 7.37 -2.64 6.05
N VAL A 204 6.33 -2.15 5.37
CA VAL A 204 6.24 -0.73 4.96
C VAL A 204 6.20 0.17 6.19
N ALA A 205 5.37 -0.17 7.17
CA ALA A 205 5.27 0.61 8.40
C ALA A 205 6.60 0.64 9.16
N MET A 206 7.23 -0.51 9.39
CA MET A 206 8.50 -0.58 10.13
C MET A 206 9.66 0.05 9.35
N GLY A 207 9.75 -0.22 8.04
CA GLY A 207 10.85 0.29 7.21
C GLY A 207 10.82 1.79 6.99
N LEU A 208 9.63 2.42 6.94
CA LEU A 208 9.51 3.86 6.66
C LEU A 208 9.23 4.71 7.90
N PHE A 209 9.02 4.07 9.05
CA PHE A 209 8.97 4.75 10.34
C PHE A 209 10.38 5.11 10.87
N GLU A 210 11.40 4.34 10.48
CA GLU A 210 12.82 4.63 10.71
C GLU A 210 13.39 5.59 9.65
#